data_AF-A0A8S0FZ55-F1
#
_entry.id   AF-A0A8S0FZ55-F1
#
_cell.length_a   1.000
_cell.length_b   1.000
_cell.length_c   1.000
_cell.angle_alpha   90.00
_cell.angle_beta   90.00
_cell.angle_gamma   90.00
#
_symmetry.space_group_name_H-M   'P 1'
#
loop_
_entity.id
_entity.type
_entity.pdbx_description
1 polymer ?
#
loop_
_entity_poly.entity_id
_entity_poly.type
_entity_poly.pdbx_seq_one_letter_code
_entity_poly.pdbx_strand_id
1 'polypeptide(L)'
;MRQLETRVAQALDDLQNAQNDLASYNSQLVSLQTQPERVQNAMYNASQQLQQIRSRLDGTDVGETALRPSQKVLMQVQQALLNAEIDQQRKSLEGNTVLQDTLQKQRDYVTANSARLEHQLQLLQEAVNSKRLTLTEKTAL
;
A
#
# COMPACT_ATOMS: atom_id res chain seq x y z
N MET A 1 22.96 -2.82 34.88
CA MET A 1 22.68 -4.02 34.06
C MET A 1 21.26 -3.91 33.53
N ARG A 2 20.26 -3.96 34.41
CA ARG A 2 18.83 -3.80 34.08
C ARG A 2 18.46 -2.67 33.09
N GLN A 3 18.99 -1.45 33.28
CA GLN A 3 18.73 -0.33 32.36
C GLN A 3 19.27 -0.54 30.93
N LEU A 4 20.42 -1.21 30.78
CA LEU A 4 20.98 -1.51 29.45
C LEU A 4 20.16 -2.61 28.77
N GLU A 5 19.78 -3.64 29.51
CA GLU A 5 18.93 -4.73 29.02
C GLU A 5 17.57 -4.22 28.54
N THR A 6 16.94 -3.31 29.30
CA THR A 6 15.69 -2.65 28.87
C THR A 6 15.87 -1.85 27.59
N ARG A 7 16.98 -1.13 27.43
CA ARG A 7 17.26 -0.37 26.20
C ARG A 7 17.52 -1.27 24.99
N VAL A 8 18.17 -2.42 25.19
CA VAL A 8 18.35 -3.44 24.14
C VAL A 8 17.00 -4.00 23.71
N ALA A 9 16.16 -4.38 24.68
CA ALA A 9 14.83 -4.92 24.39
C ALA A 9 13.97 -3.91 23.60
N GLN A 10 13.98 -2.63 24.00
CA GLN A 10 13.25 -1.59 23.28
C GLN A 10 13.76 -1.39 21.85
N ALA A 11 15.08 -1.31 21.67
CA ALA A 11 15.66 -1.12 20.33
C ALA A 11 15.41 -2.32 19.41
N LEU A 12 15.32 -3.54 19.95
CA LEU A 12 14.91 -4.73 19.19
C LEU A 12 13.44 -4.67 18.77
N ASP A 13 12.54 -4.26 19.66
CA ASP A 13 11.11 -4.10 19.35
C ASP A 13 10.90 -3.01 18.28
N ASP A 14 11.56 -1.86 18.44
CA ASP A 14 11.53 -0.78 17.47
C ASP A 14 12.06 -1.23 16.09
N LEU A 15 13.13 -2.05 16.07
CA LEU A 15 13.70 -2.57 14.83
C LEU A 15 12.75 -3.58 14.15
N GLN A 16 12.10 -4.44 14.91
CA GLN A 16 11.11 -5.38 14.39
C GLN A 16 9.92 -4.64 13.77
N ASN A 17 9.43 -3.58 14.44
CA ASN A 17 8.36 -2.73 13.91
C ASN A 17 8.78 -2.04 12.62
N ALA A 18 10.00 -1.48 12.58
CA ALA A 18 10.55 -0.87 11.37
C ALA A 18 10.67 -1.87 10.20
N GLN A 19 11.05 -3.12 10.45
CA GLN A 19 11.10 -4.16 9.42
C GLN A 19 9.71 -4.53 8.89
N ASN A 20 8.71 -4.60 9.76
CA ASN A 20 7.32 -4.85 9.38
C ASN A 20 6.76 -3.71 8.50
N ASP A 21 7.01 -2.47 8.90
CA ASP A 21 6.62 -1.29 8.13
C ASP A 21 7.29 -1.28 6.74
N LEU A 22 8.58 -1.60 6.68
CA LEU A 22 9.31 -1.68 5.42
C LEU A 22 8.71 -2.71 4.46
N ALA A 23 8.35 -3.90 4.96
CA ALA A 23 7.70 -4.94 4.17
C ALA A 23 6.31 -4.50 3.66
N SER A 24 5.55 -3.79 4.50
CA SER A 24 4.26 -3.22 4.15
C SER A 24 4.38 -2.16 3.05
N TYR A 25 5.27 -1.18 3.22
CA TYR A 25 5.49 -0.12 2.22
C TYR A 25 5.99 -0.67 0.89
N ASN A 26 6.90 -1.65 0.90
CA ASN A 26 7.36 -2.30 -0.33
C ASN A 26 6.23 -3.01 -1.07
N SER A 27 5.38 -3.73 -0.34
CA SER A 27 4.21 -4.41 -0.95
C SER A 27 3.22 -3.41 -1.56
N GLN A 28 2.99 -2.28 -0.88
CA GLN A 28 2.14 -1.20 -1.39
C GLN A 28 2.75 -0.53 -2.63
N LEU A 29 4.05 -0.23 -2.61
CA LEU A 29 4.76 0.35 -3.77
C LEU A 29 4.69 -0.54 -5.01
N VAL A 30 4.90 -1.86 -4.86
CA VAL A 30 4.78 -2.83 -5.97
C VAL A 30 3.35 -2.87 -6.52
N SER A 31 2.34 -2.82 -5.65
CA SER A 31 0.94 -2.74 -6.08
C SER A 31 0.67 -1.46 -6.88
N LEU A 32 1.19 -0.32 -6.44
CA LEU A 32 1.00 0.98 -7.10
C LEU A 32 1.72 1.08 -8.43
N GLN A 33 2.85 0.39 -8.61
CA GLN A 33 3.58 0.36 -9.89
C GLN A 33 2.72 -0.16 -11.05
N THR A 34 1.80 -1.08 -10.77
CA THR A 34 0.93 -1.70 -11.77
C THR A 34 -0.52 -1.17 -11.73
N GLN A 35 -0.79 -0.21 -10.83
CA GLN A 35 -2.11 0.43 -10.72
C GLN A 35 -2.50 1.21 -12.00
N PRO A 36 -1.60 1.97 -12.66
CA PRO A 36 -1.92 2.67 -13.90
C PRO A 36 -2.48 1.74 -14.98
N GLU A 37 -1.81 0.64 -15.26
CA GLU A 37 -2.20 -0.32 -16.28
C GLU A 37 -3.50 -1.03 -15.90
N ARG A 38 -3.67 -1.42 -14.63
CA ARG A 38 -4.93 -2.01 -14.15
C ARG A 38 -6.11 -1.07 -14.35
N VAL A 39 -5.95 0.20 -13.97
CA VAL A 39 -7.02 1.19 -14.12
C VAL A 39 -7.31 1.47 -15.59
N GLN A 40 -6.29 1.65 -16.43
CA GLN A 40 -6.49 1.87 -17.87
C GLN A 40 -7.28 0.72 -18.51
N ASN A 41 -6.93 -0.53 -18.18
CA ASN A 41 -7.65 -1.71 -18.67
C ASN A 41 -9.11 -1.75 -18.17
N ALA A 42 -9.34 -1.45 -16.89
CA ALA A 42 -10.69 -1.44 -16.32
C ALA A 42 -11.55 -0.32 -16.92
N MET A 43 -11.00 0.89 -17.10
CA MET A 43 -11.67 2.00 -17.76
C MET A 43 -11.99 1.69 -19.23
N TYR A 44 -11.08 1.04 -19.94
CA TYR A 44 -11.30 0.60 -21.32
C TYR A 44 -12.47 -0.38 -21.40
N ASN A 45 -12.48 -1.42 -20.57
CA ASN A 45 -13.56 -2.40 -20.52
C ASN A 45 -14.91 -1.76 -20.17
N ALA A 46 -14.95 -0.88 -19.17
CA ALA A 46 -16.16 -0.16 -18.79
C ALA A 46 -16.67 0.75 -19.92
N SER A 47 -15.76 1.40 -20.66
CA SER A 47 -16.11 2.24 -21.82
C SER A 47 -16.73 1.43 -22.96
N GLN A 48 -16.19 0.23 -23.24
CA GLN A 48 -16.77 -0.67 -24.24
C GLN A 48 -18.18 -1.13 -23.85
N GLN A 49 -18.39 -1.48 -22.58
CA GLN A 49 -19.72 -1.85 -22.08
C GLN A 49 -20.70 -0.68 -22.14
N LEU A 50 -20.26 0.54 -21.81
CA LEU A 50 -21.07 1.75 -21.91
C LEU A 50 -21.52 2.02 -23.35
N GLN A 51 -20.65 1.82 -24.34
CA GLN A 51 -21.01 1.96 -25.75
C GLN A 51 -22.09 0.96 -26.15
N GLN A 52 -21.95 -0.32 -25.78
CA GLN A 52 -22.97 -1.34 -26.05
C GLN A 52 -24.31 -1.01 -25.40
N ILE A 53 -24.30 -0.56 -24.14
CA ILE A 53 -25.52 -0.15 -23.44
C ILE A 53 -26.20 1.04 -24.14
N ARG A 54 -25.42 2.02 -24.60
CA ARG A 54 -25.95 3.17 -25.36
C ARG A 54 -26.56 2.73 -26.68
N SER A 55 -25.86 1.94 -27.50
CA SER A 55 -26.37 1.44 -28.78
C SER A 55 -27.71 0.69 -28.63
N ARG A 56 -27.84 -0.14 -27.59
CA ARG A 56 -29.07 -0.87 -27.29
C ARG A 56 -30.18 0.02 -26.75
N LEU A 57 -29.87 1.01 -25.92
CA LEU A 57 -30.85 1.99 -25.42
C LEU A 57 -31.38 2.88 -26.55
N ASP A 58 -30.50 3.27 -27.48
CA ASP A 58 -30.80 4.09 -28.65
C ASP A 58 -31.51 3.27 -29.74
N GLY A 59 -31.50 1.93 -29.64
CA GLY A 59 -32.13 1.02 -30.60
C GLY A 59 -31.42 1.01 -31.95
N THR A 60 -30.12 1.29 -31.97
CA THR A 60 -29.32 1.35 -33.21
C THR A 60 -28.74 -0.02 -33.62
N ASP A 61 -28.92 -1.06 -32.80
CA ASP A 61 -28.49 -2.42 -33.13
C ASP A 61 -29.45 -3.08 -34.14
N VAL A 62 -28.88 -3.58 -35.24
CA VAL A 62 -29.64 -4.17 -36.36
C VAL A 62 -30.33 -5.46 -35.92
N GLY A 63 -31.67 -5.50 -36.03
CA GLY A 63 -32.47 -6.69 -35.71
C GLY A 63 -32.89 -6.82 -34.25
N GLU A 64 -32.65 -5.80 -33.41
CA GLU A 64 -33.05 -5.83 -32.01
C GLU A 64 -34.55 -5.55 -31.81
N THR A 65 -35.21 -6.35 -30.97
CA THR A 65 -36.61 -6.12 -30.57
C THR A 65 -36.68 -4.96 -29.59
N ALA A 66 -37.74 -4.13 -29.68
CA ALA A 66 -37.94 -3.01 -28.78
C ALA A 66 -37.83 -3.42 -27.29
N LEU A 67 -36.94 -2.75 -26.55
CA LEU A 67 -36.72 -3.02 -25.12
C LEU A 67 -38.00 -2.77 -24.31
N ARG A 68 -38.34 -3.72 -23.42
CA ARG A 68 -39.38 -3.52 -22.41
C ARG A 68 -38.98 -2.42 -21.43
N PRO A 69 -39.94 -1.71 -20.80
CA PRO A 69 -39.63 -0.64 -19.85
C PRO A 69 -38.68 -1.05 -18.73
N SER A 70 -38.85 -2.23 -18.15
CA SER A 70 -37.95 -2.76 -17.10
C SER A 70 -36.53 -3.03 -17.60
N GLN A 71 -36.37 -3.47 -18.85
CA GLN A 71 -35.05 -3.68 -19.46
C GLN A 71 -34.34 -2.33 -19.69
N LYS A 72 -35.08 -1.30 -20.13
CA LYS A 72 -34.53 0.06 -20.24
C LYS A 72 -34.03 0.59 -18.90
N VAL A 73 -34.82 0.44 -17.84
CA VAL A 73 -34.44 0.88 -16.48
C VAL A 73 -33.18 0.14 -16.01
N LEU A 74 -33.11 -1.19 -16.19
CA LEU A 74 -31.93 -1.98 -15.82
C LEU A 74 -30.66 -1.46 -16.53
N MET A 75 -30.76 -1.18 -17.84
CA MET A 75 -29.65 -0.68 -18.64
C MET A 75 -29.22 0.73 -18.23
N GLN A 76 -30.16 1.60 -17.88
CA GLN A 76 -29.87 2.93 -17.34
C GLN A 76 -29.14 2.86 -15.98
N VAL A 77 -29.56 1.94 -15.10
CA VAL A 77 -28.87 1.70 -13.82
C VAL A 77 -27.45 1.17 -14.06
N GLN A 78 -27.29 0.21 -14.98
CA GLN A 78 -25.97 -0.32 -15.32
C GLN A 78 -25.06 0.74 -15.93
N GLN A 79 -25.59 1.63 -16.77
CA GLN A 79 -24.86 2.79 -17.29
C GLN A 79 -24.40 3.72 -16.17
N ALA A 80 -25.27 4.05 -15.22
CA ALA A 80 -24.93 4.91 -14.09
C ALA A 80 -23.84 4.28 -13.21
N LEU A 81 -23.91 2.97 -12.96
CA LEU A 81 -22.88 2.22 -12.24
C LEU A 81 -21.52 2.28 -12.95
N LEU A 82 -21.47 1.97 -14.24
CA LEU A 82 -20.23 2.00 -15.02
C LEU A 82 -19.60 3.39 -15.07
N ASN A 83 -20.42 4.46 -15.18
CA ASN A 83 -19.90 5.83 -15.10
C ASN A 83 -19.29 6.12 -13.72
N ALA A 84 -19.95 5.69 -12.64
CA ALA A 84 -19.42 5.87 -11.29
C ALA A 84 -18.10 5.09 -11.07
N GLU A 85 -17.99 3.87 -11.62
CA GLU A 85 -16.76 3.08 -11.58
C GLU A 85 -15.61 3.76 -12.34
N ILE A 86 -15.88 4.33 -13.51
CA ILE A 86 -14.90 5.09 -14.29
C ILE A 86 -14.41 6.32 -13.51
N ASP A 87 -15.33 7.06 -12.88
CA ASP A 87 -14.96 8.24 -12.09
C ASP A 87 -14.16 7.87 -10.85
N GLN A 88 -14.50 6.78 -10.16
CA GLN A 88 -13.71 6.24 -9.05
C GLN A 88 -12.29 5.87 -9.51
N GLN A 89 -12.19 5.20 -10.65
CA GLN A 89 -10.92 4.79 -11.24
C GLN A 89 -10.03 5.99 -11.59
N ARG A 90 -10.59 7.05 -12.18
CA ARG A 90 -9.87 8.31 -12.45
C ARG A 90 -9.33 8.95 -11.18
N LYS A 91 -10.16 9.06 -10.14
CA LYS A 91 -9.72 9.58 -8.83
C LYS A 91 -8.59 8.75 -8.23
N SER A 92 -8.63 7.43 -8.40
CA SER A 92 -7.55 6.55 -7.93
C SER A 92 -6.21 6.83 -8.64
N LEU A 93 -6.24 7.21 -9.92
CA LEU A 93 -5.03 7.60 -10.67
C LEU A 93 -4.52 8.96 -10.25
N GLU A 94 -5.40 9.93 -10.01
CA GLU A 94 -5.02 11.28 -9.56
C GLU A 94 -4.21 11.23 -8.25
N GLY A 95 -4.60 10.36 -7.31
CA GLY A 95 -3.88 10.16 -6.05
C GLY A 95 -2.62 9.29 -6.15
N ASN A 96 -2.41 8.57 -7.26
CA ASN A 96 -1.38 7.53 -7.35
C ASN A 96 0.04 8.10 -7.20
N THR A 97 0.37 9.20 -7.89
CA THR A 97 1.71 9.79 -7.82
C THR A 97 2.04 10.34 -6.42
N VAL A 98 1.08 10.99 -5.77
CA VAL A 98 1.27 11.53 -4.41
C VAL A 98 1.44 10.40 -3.39
N LEU A 99 0.64 9.33 -3.53
CA LEU A 99 0.74 8.16 -2.68
C LEU A 99 2.08 7.43 -2.88
N GLN A 100 2.51 7.28 -4.13
CA GLN A 100 3.82 6.70 -4.45
C GLN A 100 4.96 7.51 -3.83
N ASP A 101 4.98 8.84 -3.99
CA ASP A 101 6.00 9.71 -3.38
C ASP A 101 6.00 9.63 -1.85
N THR A 102 4.81 9.57 -1.24
CA THR A 102 4.67 9.44 0.22
C THR A 102 5.22 8.11 0.72
N LEU A 103 4.83 6.99 0.09
CA LEU A 103 5.32 5.66 0.46
C LEU A 103 6.82 5.51 0.21
N GLN A 104 7.33 6.13 -0.85
CA GLN A 104 8.76 6.19 -1.17
C GLN A 104 9.54 6.88 -0.04
N LYS A 105 9.07 8.04 0.41
CA LYS A 105 9.65 8.76 1.56
C LYS A 105 9.56 7.98 2.87
N GLN A 106 8.41 7.32 3.12
CA GLN A 106 8.23 6.47 4.30
C GLN A 106 9.20 5.28 4.30
N ARG A 107 9.35 4.61 3.16
CA ARG A 107 10.31 3.52 2.98
C ARG A 107 11.74 3.99 3.25
N ASP A 108 12.14 5.11 2.66
CA ASP A 108 13.49 5.65 2.82
C ASP A 108 13.76 6.07 4.27
N TYR A 109 12.79 6.70 4.93
CA TYR A 109 12.85 7.02 6.35
C TYR A 109 13.01 5.77 7.22
N VAL A 110 12.16 4.76 7.02
CA VAL A 110 12.21 3.52 7.80
C VAL A 110 13.53 2.79 7.58
N THR A 111 14.05 2.79 6.35
CA THR A 111 15.37 2.21 6.04
C THR A 111 16.48 2.90 6.84
N ALA A 112 16.49 4.25 6.87
CA ALA A 112 17.47 5.00 7.65
C ALA A 112 17.29 4.78 9.17
N ASN A 113 16.05 4.69 9.65
CA ASN A 113 15.76 4.43 11.05
C ASN A 113 16.20 3.02 11.47
N SER A 114 15.98 2.00 10.64
CA SER A 114 16.46 0.64 10.89
C SER A 114 17.98 0.61 11.02
N ALA A 115 18.72 1.24 10.10
CA ALA A 115 20.18 1.32 10.18
C ALA A 115 20.65 2.01 11.47
N ARG A 116 19.95 3.07 11.90
CA ARG A 116 20.23 3.74 13.19
C ARG A 116 19.99 2.82 14.39
N LEU A 117 18.88 2.07 14.40
CA LEU A 117 18.54 1.13 15.47
C LEU A 117 19.52 -0.04 15.55
N GLU A 118 19.93 -0.59 14.40
CA GLU A 118 20.96 -1.62 14.31
C GLU A 118 22.29 -1.13 14.88
N HIS A 119 22.71 0.08 14.53
CA HIS A 119 23.93 0.68 15.09
C HIS A 119 23.80 0.92 16.61
N GLN A 120 22.64 1.40 17.08
CA GLN A 120 22.38 1.57 18.50
C GLN A 120 22.43 0.23 19.26
N LEU A 121 21.92 -0.85 18.68
CA LEU A 121 21.98 -2.19 19.25
C LEU A 121 23.43 -2.69 19.37
N GLN A 122 24.28 -2.44 18.38
CA GLN A 122 25.71 -2.78 18.45
C GLN A 122 26.38 -2.09 19.65
N LEU A 123 26.21 -0.77 19.77
CA LEU A 123 26.79 0.00 20.88
C LEU A 123 26.26 -0.43 22.25
N LEU A 124 24.96 -0.75 22.34
CA LEU A 124 24.36 -1.25 23.58
C LEU A 124 24.91 -2.62 23.95
N GLN A 125 25.10 -3.52 22.98
CA GLN A 125 25.66 -4.85 23.20
C GLN A 125 27.11 -4.76 23.69
N GLU A 126 27.92 -3.88 23.11
CA GLU A 126 29.28 -3.58 23.58
C GLU A 126 29.26 -3.10 25.04
N ALA A 127 28.41 -2.12 25.38
CA ALA A 127 28.30 -1.60 26.73
C ALA A 127 27.85 -2.65 27.75
N VAL A 128 26.92 -3.54 27.38
CA VAL A 128 26.49 -4.68 28.21
C VAL A 128 27.66 -5.63 28.44
N ASN A 129 28.39 -5.99 27.38
CA ASN A 129 29.52 -6.91 27.46
C ASN A 129 30.64 -6.35 28.35
N SER A 130 31.02 -5.08 28.18
CA SER A 130 32.01 -4.41 29.03
C SER A 130 31.58 -4.39 30.50
N LYS A 131 30.31 -4.10 30.77
CA LYS A 131 29.80 -4.05 32.16
C LYS A 131 29.78 -5.42 32.83
N ARG A 132 29.49 -6.48 32.06
CA ARG A 132 29.58 -7.87 32.55
C ARG A 132 31.02 -8.24 32.89
N LEU A 133 31.99 -7.90 32.03
CA LEU A 133 33.41 -8.17 32.27
C LEU A 133 33.88 -7.52 33.58
N THR A 134 33.63 -6.23 33.77
CA THR A 134 34.02 -5.51 35.00
C THR A 134 33.36 -6.08 36.25
N LEU A 135 32.11 -6.53 36.16
CA LEU A 135 31.44 -7.19 37.29
C LEU A 135 32.14 -8.50 37.64
N THR A 136 32.42 -9.35 36.65
CA THR A 136 33.14 -10.62 36.85
C THR A 136 34.50 -10.40 37.51
N GLU A 137 35.29 -9.43 37.01
CA GLU A 137 36.60 -9.08 37.57
C GLU A 137 36.52 -8.62 39.02
N LYS A 138 35.50 -7.82 39.39
CA LYS A 138 35.30 -7.37 40.78
C LYS A 138 34.86 -8.47 41.73
N THR A 139 34.13 -9.48 41.27
CA THR A 139 33.75 -10.64 42.10
C THR A 139 34.85 -11.68 42.23
N ALA A 140 35.88 -11.64 41.38
CA ALA A 140 37.00 -12.57 41.41
C ALA A 140 38.18 -12.09 42.29
N LEU A 141 38.12 -10.86 42.80
CA LEU A 141 39.08 -10.22 43.71
C LEU A 141 38.48 -10.11 45.12
#